data_AF-A0A7S0ZHP3-F1
#
_entry.id   AF-A0A7S0ZHP3-F1
#
_cell.length_a   1.000
_cell.length_b   1.000
_cell.length_c   1.000
_cell.angle_alpha   90.00
_cell.angle_beta   90.00
_cell.angle_gamma   90.00
#
_symmetry.space_group_name_H-M   'P 1'
#
loop_
_entity.id
_entity.type
_entity.pdbx_description
1 polymer ?
#
loop_
_entity_poly.entity_id
_entity_poly.type
_entity_poly.pdbx_seq_one_letter_code
_entity_poly.pdbx_strand_id
1 'polypeptide(L)'
;MRVFVDGVPVYFPYAYMYPEQYVYMCELKRALDARGHCVLEMPTGTGKTVTLLSFICSYQLIRPEVSKLIYCTRTVGEMDKVLQELKRVLQYRNEQLQAENALTENIQKMMAVGLTTRRNLCLHPAVKNAESREEADATCRSMTASWVRAHYSKEQEQAAHTPVESSNAVDIEDLGNSSSKLCGFYENFEKDGRDAILPSGVYTLDSMIEFSKEKGWCPYYTARHAINIANIIVYNYQYLID
;
A
#
# COMPACT_ATOMS: atom_id res chain seq x y z
N MET A 1 22.69 -11.30 3.94
CA MET A 1 23.12 -12.68 4.20
C MET A 1 21.93 -13.60 4.46
N ARG A 2 22.13 -14.91 4.41
CA ARG A 2 21.16 -15.93 4.82
C ARG A 2 21.50 -16.43 6.23
N VAL A 3 20.54 -16.38 7.16
CA VAL A 3 20.70 -16.83 8.56
C VAL A 3 19.62 -17.86 8.88
N PHE A 4 19.96 -18.92 9.60
CA PHE A 4 18.96 -19.90 10.05
C PHE A 4 18.53 -19.59 11.48
N VAL A 5 17.23 -19.33 11.67
CA VAL A 5 16.63 -19.08 12.99
C VAL A 5 15.67 -20.23 13.29
N ASP A 6 16.08 -21.16 14.16
CA ASP A 6 15.29 -22.33 14.58
C ASP A 6 14.64 -23.08 13.38
N GLY A 7 15.40 -23.28 12.30
CA GLY A 7 14.96 -23.97 11.09
C GLY A 7 14.36 -23.07 9.99
N VAL A 8 14.19 -21.77 10.24
CA VAL A 8 13.72 -20.80 9.23
C VAL A 8 14.92 -20.18 8.51
N PRO A 9 15.12 -20.39 7.20
CA PRO A 9 16.07 -19.60 6.40
C PRO A 9 15.60 -18.16 6.26
N VAL A 10 16.19 -17.26 7.04
CA VAL A 10 15.93 -15.82 7.04
C VAL A 10 16.85 -15.11 6.05
N TYR A 11 16.27 -14.38 5.10
CA TYR A 11 16.99 -13.53 4.16
C TYR A 11 17.14 -12.13 4.73
N PHE A 12 18.32 -11.83 5.28
CA PHE A 12 18.62 -10.57 5.96
C PHE A 12 19.41 -9.62 5.04
N PRO A 13 18.96 -8.39 4.74
CA PRO A 13 19.52 -7.55 3.67
C PRO A 13 20.85 -6.86 4.01
N TYR A 14 21.48 -7.21 5.14
CA TYR A 14 22.77 -6.67 5.55
C TYR A 14 23.81 -7.79 5.67
N ALA A 15 25.09 -7.40 5.65
CA ALA A 15 26.22 -8.32 5.77
C ALA A 15 26.46 -8.81 7.21
N TYR A 16 25.94 -8.07 8.19
CA TYR A 16 26.14 -8.34 9.62
C TYR A 16 24.80 -8.23 10.37
N MET A 17 24.60 -9.11 11.36
CA MET A 17 23.44 -9.14 12.25
C MET A 17 23.94 -9.13 13.68
N TYR A 18 23.31 -8.30 14.51
CA TYR A 18 23.63 -8.21 15.92
C TYR A 18 23.09 -9.44 16.68
N PRO A 19 23.76 -9.90 17.75
CA PRO A 19 23.27 -11.00 18.58
C PRO A 19 21.84 -10.76 19.10
N GLU A 20 21.51 -9.52 19.46
CA GLU A 20 20.18 -9.14 19.97
C GLU A 20 19.10 -9.27 18.89
N GLN A 21 19.44 -9.02 17.62
CA GLN A 21 18.51 -9.25 16.51
C GLN A 21 18.20 -10.73 16.32
N TYR A 22 19.20 -11.60 16.50
CA TYR A 22 18.99 -13.05 16.43
C TYR A 22 18.07 -13.53 17.56
N VAL A 23 18.33 -13.11 18.79
CA VAL A 23 17.48 -13.43 19.96
C VAL A 23 16.05 -12.93 19.75
N TYR A 24 15.88 -11.71 19.22
CA TYR A 24 14.57 -11.17 18.88
C TYR A 24 13.81 -12.05 17.88
N MET A 25 14.48 -12.56 16.84
CA MET A 25 13.85 -13.46 15.86
C MET A 25 13.44 -14.80 16.48
N CYS A 26 14.24 -15.37 17.39
CA CYS A 26 13.88 -16.59 18.13
C CYS A 26 12.61 -16.40 18.98
N GLU A 27 12.53 -15.30 19.75
CA GLU A 27 11.35 -15.02 20.58
C GLU A 27 10.11 -14.69 19.73
N LEU A 28 10.29 -13.94 18.64
CA LEU A 28 9.21 -13.68 17.68
C LEU A 28 8.67 -14.99 17.08
N LYS A 29 9.56 -15.91 16.68
CA LYS A 29 9.17 -17.23 16.17
C LYS A 29 8.36 -18.03 17.20
N ARG A 30 8.82 -18.08 18.45
CA ARG A 30 8.13 -18.79 19.54
C ARG A 30 6.69 -18.29 19.69
N ALA A 31 6.49 -16.98 19.66
CA ALA A 31 5.16 -16.37 19.75
C ALA A 31 4.26 -16.72 18.55
N LEU A 32 4.81 -16.67 17.33
CA LEU A 32 4.07 -16.99 16.11
C LEU A 32 3.69 -18.47 16.04
N ASP A 33 4.63 -19.38 16.36
CA ASP A 33 4.38 -20.82 16.38
C ASP A 33 3.32 -21.19 17.44
N ALA A 34 3.31 -20.52 18.58
CA ALA A 34 2.30 -20.67 19.63
C ALA A 34 0.94 -20.01 19.30
N ARG A 35 0.86 -19.24 18.20
CA ARG A 35 -0.31 -18.41 17.83
C ARG A 35 -0.78 -17.49 18.95
N GLY A 36 0.17 -16.93 19.70
CA GLY A 36 -0.07 -16.07 20.86
C GLY A 36 0.35 -14.62 20.63
N HIS A 37 0.13 -13.80 21.66
CA HIS A 37 0.64 -12.43 21.71
C HIS A 37 2.02 -12.40 22.36
N CYS A 38 2.87 -11.47 21.93
CA CYS A 38 4.15 -11.22 22.58
C CYS A 38 4.40 -9.72 22.70
N VAL A 39 5.13 -9.35 23.75
CA VAL A 39 5.67 -8.01 23.95
C VAL A 39 7.18 -8.15 23.85
N LEU A 40 7.76 -7.56 22.81
CA LEU A 40 9.18 -7.64 22.54
C LEU A 40 9.80 -6.25 22.68
N GLU A 41 10.70 -6.11 23.65
CA GLU A 41 11.49 -4.89 23.81
C GLU A 41 12.79 -5.01 23.02
N MET A 42 13.14 -3.98 22.28
CA MET A 42 14.44 -3.88 21.64
C MET A 42 14.90 -2.42 21.67
N PRO A 43 16.18 -2.11 21.94
CA PRO A 43 16.67 -0.73 22.05
C PRO A 43 16.69 0.01 20.71
N THR A 44 16.59 1.35 20.73
CA THR A 44 16.57 2.17 19.49
C THR A 44 17.89 2.05 18.72
N GLY A 45 17.83 2.10 17.39
CA GLY A 45 19.01 2.05 16.53
C GLY A 45 19.51 0.65 16.17
N THR A 46 18.95 -0.43 16.74
CA THR A 46 19.38 -1.81 16.46
C THR A 46 18.67 -2.47 15.26
N GLY A 47 17.98 -1.70 14.42
CA GLY A 47 17.34 -2.24 13.21
C GLY A 47 16.11 -3.11 13.47
N LYS A 48 15.22 -2.72 14.40
CA LYS A 48 14.01 -3.51 14.72
C LYS A 48 13.12 -3.81 13.54
N THR A 49 12.87 -2.80 12.73
CA THR A 49 11.98 -2.87 11.58
C THR A 49 12.51 -3.89 10.57
N VAL A 50 13.76 -3.74 10.10
CA VAL A 50 14.38 -4.73 9.21
C VAL A 50 14.42 -6.14 9.82
N THR A 51 14.77 -6.31 11.10
CA THR A 51 14.79 -7.63 11.76
C THR A 51 13.42 -8.30 11.71
N LEU A 52 12.36 -7.59 12.11
CA LEU A 52 11.00 -8.10 12.07
C LEU A 52 10.57 -8.43 10.64
N LEU A 53 10.75 -7.51 9.70
CA LEU A 53 10.32 -7.69 8.31
C LEU A 53 11.07 -8.84 7.63
N SER A 54 12.40 -8.94 7.80
CA SER A 54 13.19 -10.07 7.27
C SER A 54 12.72 -11.40 7.81
N PHE A 55 12.43 -11.48 9.11
CA PHE A 55 11.95 -12.70 9.72
C PHE A 55 10.56 -13.08 9.20
N ILE A 56 9.57 -12.17 9.28
CA ILE A 56 8.19 -12.46 8.84
C ILE A 56 8.15 -12.81 7.36
N CYS A 57 8.78 -12.02 6.48
CA CYS A 57 8.78 -12.27 5.04
C CYS A 57 9.44 -13.61 4.66
N SER A 58 10.35 -14.13 5.50
CA SER A 58 10.97 -15.45 5.31
C SER A 58 10.12 -16.56 5.94
N TYR A 59 9.52 -16.31 7.10
CA TYR A 59 8.61 -17.23 7.78
C TYR A 59 7.39 -17.55 6.92
N GLN A 60 6.82 -16.55 6.24
CA GLN A 60 5.69 -16.71 5.32
C GLN A 60 5.98 -17.62 4.11
N LEU A 61 7.25 -17.79 3.71
CA LEU A 61 7.62 -18.72 2.64
C LEU A 61 7.46 -20.19 3.08
N ILE A 62 7.67 -20.47 4.36
CA ILE A 62 7.64 -21.82 4.93
C ILE A 62 6.25 -22.13 5.50
N ARG A 63 5.55 -21.08 5.96
CA ARG A 63 4.26 -21.14 6.63
C ARG A 63 3.23 -20.28 5.88
N PRO A 64 2.70 -20.75 4.72
CA PRO A 64 1.72 -20.01 3.95
C PRO A 64 0.41 -19.73 4.71
N GLU A 65 0.14 -20.44 5.82
CA GLU A 65 -0.99 -20.15 6.70
C GLU A 65 -0.94 -18.73 7.31
N VAL A 66 0.26 -18.15 7.45
CA VAL A 66 0.44 -16.76 7.88
C VAL A 66 0.48 -15.86 6.65
N SER A 67 -0.67 -15.67 6.01
CA SER A 67 -0.73 -15.07 4.67
C SER A 67 -0.66 -13.54 4.64
N LYS A 68 -1.00 -12.86 5.74
CA LYS A 68 -1.10 -11.39 5.81
C LYS A 68 -0.43 -10.80 7.05
N LEU A 69 0.43 -9.80 6.85
CA LEU A 69 1.05 -8.99 7.88
C LEU A 69 0.39 -7.60 7.91
N ILE A 70 -0.10 -7.20 9.09
CA ILE A 70 -0.57 -5.83 9.33
C ILE A 70 0.46 -5.17 10.23
N TYR A 71 1.12 -4.13 9.72
CA TYR A 71 2.14 -3.35 10.42
C TYR A 71 1.59 -1.97 10.76
N CYS A 72 1.48 -1.66 12.05
CA CYS A 72 0.97 -0.38 12.50
C CYS A 72 2.10 0.57 12.93
N THR A 73 2.08 1.80 12.41
CA THR A 73 2.97 2.90 12.77
C THR A 73 2.18 4.02 13.46
N ARG A 74 2.88 4.96 14.10
CA ARG A 74 2.25 6.15 14.71
C ARG A 74 2.16 7.30 13.71
N THR A 75 3.17 7.44 12.87
CA THR A 75 3.27 8.57 11.93
C THR A 75 3.36 8.10 10.49
N VAL A 76 3.06 9.02 9.56
CA VAL A 76 3.23 8.80 8.11
C VAL A 76 4.71 8.68 7.74
N GLY A 77 5.61 9.42 8.41
CA GLY A 77 7.05 9.31 8.18
C GLY A 77 7.61 7.95 8.58
N GLU A 78 7.10 7.35 9.66
CA GLU A 78 7.45 5.96 10.02
C GLU A 78 6.93 4.96 9.00
N MET A 79 5.71 5.15 8.49
CA MET A 79 5.13 4.30 7.45
C MET A 79 5.99 4.26 6.21
N ASP A 80 6.44 5.43 5.73
CA ASP A 80 7.28 5.49 4.54
C ASP A 80 8.63 4.78 4.76
N LYS A 81 9.26 4.99 5.92
CA LYS A 81 10.49 4.26 6.30
C LYS A 81 10.29 2.74 6.31
N VAL A 82 9.18 2.26 6.88
CA VAL A 82 8.85 0.82 6.90
C VAL A 82 8.69 0.27 5.48
N LEU A 83 7.99 0.98 4.60
CA LEU A 83 7.81 0.56 3.21
C LEU A 83 9.14 0.55 2.43
N GLN A 84 10.00 1.54 2.64
CA GLN A 84 11.34 1.57 2.04
C GLN A 84 12.22 0.41 2.53
N GLU A 85 12.21 0.13 3.83
CA GLU A 85 12.92 -1.03 4.39
C GLU A 85 12.37 -2.35 3.86
N LEU A 86 11.04 -2.48 3.76
CA LEU A 86 10.39 -3.66 3.21
C LEU A 86 10.77 -3.89 1.75
N LYS A 87 10.84 -2.82 0.95
CA LYS A 87 11.31 -2.87 -0.44
C LYS A 87 12.72 -3.46 -0.51
N ARG A 88 13.63 -3.01 0.35
CA ARG A 88 14.99 -3.56 0.44
C ARG A 88 15.01 -5.03 0.87
N VAL A 89 14.23 -5.41 1.88
CA VAL A 89 14.13 -6.80 2.37
C VAL A 89 13.64 -7.72 1.27
N LEU A 90 12.54 -7.37 0.59
CA LEU A 90 11.95 -8.21 -0.45
C LEU A 90 12.84 -8.27 -1.69
N GLN A 91 13.49 -7.16 -2.07
CA GLN A 91 14.46 -7.16 -3.16
C GLN A 91 15.60 -8.13 -2.86
N TYR A 92 16.26 -7.99 -1.70
CA TYR A 92 17.36 -8.86 -1.31
C TYR A 92 16.93 -10.33 -1.27
N ARG A 93 15.79 -10.62 -0.64
CA ARG A 93 15.23 -11.98 -0.57
C ARG A 93 15.03 -12.57 -1.97
N ASN A 94 14.42 -11.82 -2.88
CA ASN A 94 14.12 -12.29 -4.23
C ASN A 94 15.42 -12.53 -5.02
N GLU A 95 16.42 -11.65 -4.90
CA GLU A 95 17.75 -11.83 -5.51
C GLU A 95 18.45 -13.11 -5.00
N GLN A 96 18.39 -13.38 -3.70
CA GLN A 96 18.97 -14.60 -3.12
C GLN A 96 18.24 -15.86 -3.57
N LEU A 97 16.89 -15.85 -3.56
CA LEU A 97 16.10 -16.98 -4.03
C LEU A 97 16.36 -17.29 -5.51
N GLN A 98 16.53 -16.27 -6.34
CA GLN A 98 16.91 -16.43 -7.75
C GLN A 98 18.31 -17.04 -7.90
N ALA A 99 19.28 -16.58 -7.12
CA ALA A 99 20.66 -17.08 -7.16
C ALA A 99 20.78 -18.54 -6.70
N GLU A 100 19.93 -18.98 -5.77
CA GLU A 100 19.97 -20.32 -5.20
C GLU A 100 19.37 -21.41 -6.12
N ASN A 101 18.77 -21.05 -7.28
CA ASN A 101 17.96 -21.94 -8.13
C ASN A 101 16.89 -22.75 -7.35
N ALA A 102 16.61 -22.35 -6.12
CA ALA A 102 15.73 -23.05 -5.21
C ALA A 102 14.31 -22.62 -5.54
N LEU A 103 13.59 -23.45 -6.32
CA LEU A 103 12.12 -23.41 -6.48
C LEU A 103 11.53 -22.00 -6.75
N THR A 104 11.03 -21.60 -7.91
CA THR A 104 10.16 -22.24 -8.90
C THR A 104 9.77 -21.10 -9.87
N GLU A 105 9.08 -21.39 -10.96
CA GLU A 105 8.34 -20.44 -11.81
C GLU A 105 7.30 -19.54 -11.09
N ASN A 106 7.31 -19.49 -9.75
CA ASN A 106 6.49 -18.65 -8.90
C ASN A 106 7.26 -18.26 -7.62
N ILE A 107 8.27 -17.37 -7.72
CA ILE A 107 8.68 -16.57 -6.55
C ILE A 107 7.39 -15.99 -5.96
N GLN A 108 7.09 -16.27 -4.69
CA GLN A 108 5.87 -15.77 -4.05
C GLN A 108 5.85 -14.25 -4.18
N LYS A 109 5.08 -13.78 -5.16
CA LYS A 109 5.00 -12.38 -5.51
C LYS A 109 4.24 -11.68 -4.40
N MET A 110 4.97 -11.01 -3.53
CA MET A 110 4.38 -10.29 -2.41
C MET A 110 3.99 -8.89 -2.83
N MET A 111 2.80 -8.48 -2.42
CA MET A 111 2.36 -7.10 -2.53
C MET A 111 2.33 -6.46 -1.15
N ALA A 112 2.91 -5.27 -1.07
CA ALA A 112 2.84 -4.44 0.12
C ALA A 112 2.29 -3.05 -0.20
N VAL A 113 1.42 -2.54 0.66
CA VAL A 113 0.79 -1.22 0.47
C VAL A 113 0.75 -0.42 1.76
N GLY A 114 1.09 0.86 1.67
CA GLY A 114 0.81 1.85 2.71
C GLY A 114 -0.52 2.54 2.46
N LEU A 115 -1.35 2.68 3.50
CA LEU A 115 -2.57 3.51 3.43
C LEU A 115 -2.49 4.67 4.41
N THR A 116 -2.70 5.87 3.89
CA THR A 116 -2.81 7.10 4.69
C THR A 116 -4.11 7.84 4.39
N THR A 117 -4.24 9.05 4.93
CA THR A 117 -5.39 9.94 4.69
C THR A 117 -5.52 10.33 3.22
N ARG A 118 -6.74 10.70 2.81
CA ARG A 118 -7.00 11.21 1.45
C ARG A 118 -6.05 12.34 1.06
N ARG A 119 -5.84 13.32 1.96
CA ARG A 119 -4.97 14.48 1.71
C ARG A 119 -3.56 14.09 1.23
N ASN A 120 -2.97 13.06 1.84
CA ASN A 120 -1.60 12.65 1.53
C ASN A 120 -1.47 11.87 0.21
N LEU A 121 -2.55 11.21 -0.25
CA LEU A 121 -2.57 10.42 -1.48
C LEU A 121 -3.32 11.11 -2.63
N CYS A 122 -3.95 12.26 -2.42
CA CYS A 122 -4.82 12.86 -3.42
C CYS A 122 -4.04 13.58 -4.51
N LEU A 123 -4.48 13.40 -5.77
CA LEU A 123 -4.01 14.18 -6.92
C LEU A 123 -4.86 15.43 -7.17
N HIS A 124 -6.12 15.43 -6.73
CA HIS A 124 -7.03 16.53 -6.97
C HIS A 124 -6.62 17.76 -6.13
N PRO A 125 -6.36 18.92 -6.74
CA PRO A 125 -5.78 20.08 -6.05
C PRO A 125 -6.64 20.55 -4.87
N ALA A 126 -7.97 20.58 -5.02
CA ALA A 126 -8.89 20.99 -3.95
C ALA A 126 -8.84 20.10 -2.70
N VAL A 127 -8.56 18.79 -2.85
CA VAL A 127 -8.48 17.86 -1.71
C VAL A 127 -7.05 17.81 -1.15
N LYS A 128 -6.05 17.90 -2.03
CA LYS A 128 -4.64 17.89 -1.65
C LYS A 128 -4.25 19.12 -0.83
N ASN A 129 -4.80 20.28 -1.17
CA ASN A 129 -4.49 21.56 -0.54
C ASN A 129 -5.46 21.94 0.60
N ALA A 130 -6.39 21.06 0.98
CA ALA A 130 -7.32 21.30 2.07
C ALA A 130 -6.59 21.52 3.41
N GLU A 131 -7.09 22.43 4.23
CA GLU A 131 -6.44 22.83 5.48
C GLU A 131 -6.54 21.73 6.54
N SER A 132 -7.71 21.07 6.59
CA SER A 132 -8.02 20.03 7.57
C SER A 132 -8.32 18.67 6.93
N ARG A 133 -8.28 17.62 7.75
CA ARG A 133 -8.64 16.26 7.31
C ARG A 133 -10.13 16.19 6.98
N GLU A 134 -10.95 16.85 7.78
CA GLU A 134 -12.40 16.90 7.68
C GLU A 134 -12.83 17.57 6.37
N GLU A 135 -12.17 18.69 6.03
CA GLU A 135 -12.39 19.38 4.77
C GLU A 135 -11.96 18.53 3.57
N ALA A 136 -10.77 17.90 3.63
CA ALA A 136 -10.31 17.00 2.57
C ALA A 136 -11.31 15.87 2.32
N ASP A 137 -11.84 15.28 3.40
CA ASP A 137 -12.82 14.20 3.35
C ASP A 137 -14.18 14.68 2.82
N ALA A 138 -14.67 15.84 3.26
CA ALA A 138 -15.91 16.44 2.78
C ALA A 138 -15.85 16.79 1.28
N THR A 139 -14.77 17.45 0.85
CA THR A 139 -14.53 17.83 -0.55
C THR A 139 -14.36 16.60 -1.44
N CYS A 140 -13.65 15.56 -0.98
CA CYS A 140 -13.59 14.32 -1.74
C CYS A 140 -14.97 13.66 -1.85
N ARG A 141 -15.75 13.66 -0.76
CA ARG A 141 -17.09 13.06 -0.73
C ARG A 141 -18.09 13.80 -1.62
N SER A 142 -18.01 15.13 -1.70
CA SER A 142 -18.89 15.94 -2.56
C SER A 142 -18.71 15.64 -4.05
N MET A 143 -17.61 15.01 -4.45
CA MET A 143 -17.31 14.63 -5.84
C MET A 143 -17.38 13.13 -6.12
N THR A 144 -17.45 12.27 -5.09
CA THR A 144 -17.32 10.80 -5.24
C THR A 144 -18.49 10.01 -4.66
N ALA A 145 -19.36 10.65 -3.87
CA ALA A 145 -20.50 9.99 -3.27
C ALA A 145 -21.47 9.42 -4.32
N SER A 146 -22.05 8.25 -4.02
CA SER A 146 -22.94 7.54 -4.94
C SER A 146 -24.15 8.36 -5.38
N TRP A 147 -24.77 9.13 -4.47
CA TRP A 147 -25.91 9.99 -4.80
C TRP A 147 -25.52 11.17 -5.70
N VAL A 148 -24.30 11.71 -5.52
CA VAL A 148 -23.76 12.78 -6.36
C VAL A 148 -23.58 12.26 -7.78
N ARG A 149 -22.94 11.10 -7.92
CA ARG A 149 -22.74 10.44 -9.22
C ARG A 149 -24.05 10.13 -9.92
N ALA A 150 -25.01 9.53 -9.21
CA ALA A 150 -26.32 9.22 -9.76
C ALA A 150 -27.10 10.47 -10.21
N HIS A 151 -26.97 11.58 -9.49
CA HIS A 151 -27.57 12.86 -9.88
C HIS A 151 -26.99 13.37 -11.19
N TYR A 152 -25.67 13.32 -11.36
CA TYR A 152 -25.02 13.78 -12.58
C TYR A 152 -25.24 12.87 -13.78
N SER A 153 -25.32 11.55 -13.59
CA SER A 153 -25.71 10.65 -14.67
C SER A 153 -27.11 11.02 -15.20
N LYS A 154 -28.06 11.34 -14.33
CA LYS A 154 -29.41 11.79 -14.72
C LYS A 154 -29.41 13.16 -15.40
N GLU A 155 -28.63 14.12 -14.90
CA GLU A 155 -28.48 15.44 -15.55
C GLU A 155 -27.87 15.30 -16.96
N GLN A 156 -26.88 14.42 -17.15
CA GLN A 156 -26.27 14.18 -18.47
C GLN A 156 -27.24 13.51 -19.45
N GLU A 157 -28.03 12.53 -19.00
CA GLU A 157 -29.07 11.89 -19.82
C GLU A 157 -30.13 12.91 -20.29
N GLN A 158 -30.48 13.87 -19.42
CA GLN A 158 -31.40 14.97 -19.76
C GLN A 158 -30.76 16.01 -20.68
N ALA A 159 -29.48 16.34 -20.48
CA ALA A 159 -28.76 17.31 -21.31
C ALA A 159 -28.41 16.77 -22.71
N ALA A 160 -28.19 15.47 -22.86
CA ALA A 160 -27.91 14.80 -24.13
C ALA A 160 -29.07 14.83 -25.14
N HIS A 161 -30.26 15.30 -24.71
CA HIS A 161 -31.39 15.59 -25.60
C HIS A 161 -31.29 16.98 -26.28
N THR A 162 -30.20 17.71 -26.05
CA THR A 162 -29.87 18.99 -26.71
C THR A 162 -28.56 18.84 -27.48
N PRO A 163 -28.50 19.13 -28.79
CA PRO A 163 -27.29 18.91 -29.57
C PRO A 163 -26.27 20.01 -29.27
N VAL A 164 -25.08 19.63 -28.78
CA VAL A 164 -23.88 20.46 -28.78
C VAL A 164 -22.70 19.63 -29.26
N GLU A 165 -21.95 20.20 -30.19
CA GLU A 165 -20.86 19.59 -30.94
C GLU A 165 -19.52 19.52 -30.16
N SER A 166 -18.75 18.50 -30.58
CA SER A 166 -17.29 18.31 -30.58
C SER A 166 -16.49 18.18 -29.27
N SER A 167 -16.11 16.91 -29.08
CA SER A 167 -14.86 16.35 -28.55
C SER A 167 -13.65 17.29 -28.39
N ASN A 168 -13.18 17.41 -27.16
CA ASN A 168 -11.77 17.63 -26.84
C ASN A 168 -11.25 16.42 -26.07
N ALA A 169 -10.08 15.90 -26.47
CA ALA A 169 -9.32 14.96 -25.67
C ALA A 169 -9.00 15.62 -24.33
N VAL A 170 -9.31 14.94 -23.22
CA VAL A 170 -9.12 15.49 -21.87
C VAL A 170 -7.66 15.29 -21.48
N ASP A 171 -6.91 16.39 -21.35
CA ASP A 171 -5.52 16.36 -20.91
C ASP A 171 -5.43 16.04 -19.40
N ILE A 172 -4.29 15.50 -18.96
CA ILE A 172 -4.09 15.08 -17.56
C ILE A 172 -4.20 16.23 -16.55
N GLU A 173 -3.97 17.47 -17.01
CA GLU A 173 -4.13 18.70 -16.23
C GLU A 173 -5.60 19.15 -16.14
N ASP A 174 -6.44 18.75 -17.11
CA ASP A 174 -7.88 19.03 -17.12
C ASP A 174 -8.66 18.12 -16.17
N LEU A 175 -8.12 16.95 -15.83
CA LEU A 175 -8.68 16.02 -14.82
C LEU A 175 -8.75 16.63 -13.42
N GLY A 176 -7.95 17.66 -13.14
CA GLY A 176 -7.94 18.39 -11.86
C GLY A 176 -8.46 19.82 -11.93
N ASN A 177 -8.74 20.35 -13.12
CA ASN A 177 -9.10 21.76 -13.32
C ASN A 177 -10.37 21.98 -14.17
N SER A 178 -11.05 20.92 -14.59
CA SER A 178 -12.31 21.07 -15.30
C SER A 178 -13.44 21.40 -14.33
N SER A 179 -14.37 22.23 -14.82
CA SER A 179 -15.70 22.51 -14.26
C SER A 179 -16.60 21.24 -14.19
N SER A 180 -16.01 20.06 -14.02
CA SER A 180 -16.70 18.80 -13.79
C SER A 180 -17.07 18.69 -12.31
N LYS A 181 -18.36 18.46 -12.04
CA LYS A 181 -18.87 18.33 -10.68
C LYS A 181 -18.46 16.99 -10.00
N LEU A 182 -17.69 16.14 -10.71
CA LEU A 182 -17.20 14.82 -10.29
C LEU A 182 -15.67 14.75 -10.39
N CYS A 183 -15.06 13.88 -9.57
CA CYS A 183 -13.61 13.69 -9.58
C CYS A 183 -13.19 12.72 -10.69
N GLY A 184 -12.54 13.23 -11.75
CA GLY A 184 -12.15 12.41 -12.90
C GLY A 184 -11.20 11.25 -12.54
N PHE A 185 -10.28 11.44 -11.60
CA PHE A 185 -9.41 10.36 -11.10
C PHE A 185 -10.22 9.21 -10.46
N TYR A 186 -11.29 9.53 -9.76
CA TYR A 186 -12.15 8.52 -9.14
C TYR A 186 -13.02 7.82 -10.18
N GLU A 187 -13.62 8.56 -11.11
CA GLU A 187 -14.43 7.97 -12.19
C GLU A 187 -13.61 7.03 -13.07
N ASN A 188 -12.37 7.39 -13.42
CA ASN A 188 -11.47 6.51 -14.16
C ASN A 188 -11.12 5.24 -13.37
N PHE A 189 -10.87 5.36 -12.07
CA PHE A 189 -10.62 4.21 -11.21
C PHE A 189 -11.86 3.30 -11.10
N GLU A 190 -13.05 3.88 -11.00
CA GLU A 190 -14.31 3.15 -10.95
C GLU A 190 -14.60 2.37 -12.24
N LYS A 191 -14.23 2.94 -13.39
CA LYS A 191 -14.44 2.35 -14.71
C LYS A 191 -13.44 1.22 -15.01
N ASP A 192 -12.15 1.49 -14.84
CA ASP A 192 -11.08 0.59 -15.31
C ASP A 192 -10.25 -0.01 -14.15
N GLY A 193 -10.20 0.65 -13.00
CA GLY A 193 -9.32 0.30 -11.89
C GLY A 193 -9.87 -0.76 -10.92
N ARG A 194 -11.19 -0.98 -10.87
CA ARG A 194 -11.81 -1.95 -9.95
C ARG A 194 -11.48 -3.41 -10.26
N ASP A 195 -11.34 -3.73 -11.54
CA ASP A 195 -11.03 -5.09 -12.03
C ASP A 195 -9.55 -5.22 -12.41
N ALA A 196 -8.75 -4.17 -12.15
CA ALA A 196 -7.36 -4.15 -12.53
C ALA A 196 -6.49 -5.02 -11.61
N ILE A 197 -5.68 -5.88 -12.21
CA ILE A 197 -4.66 -6.64 -11.50
C ILE A 197 -3.47 -5.72 -11.23
N LEU A 198 -3.29 -5.33 -9.98
CA LEU A 198 -2.13 -4.57 -9.53
C LEU A 198 -0.87 -5.45 -9.56
N PRO A 199 0.22 -5.00 -10.22
CA PRO A 199 1.49 -5.71 -10.19
C PRO A 199 1.98 -5.94 -8.76
N SER A 200 2.63 -7.07 -8.53
CA SER A 200 3.22 -7.34 -7.23
C SER A 200 4.44 -6.45 -7.00
N GLY A 201 4.60 -5.99 -5.76
CA GLY A 201 5.68 -5.08 -5.39
C GLY A 201 5.36 -4.34 -4.10
N VAL A 202 6.32 -3.53 -3.66
CA VAL A 202 6.14 -2.65 -2.51
C VAL A 202 5.75 -1.27 -3.00
N TYR A 203 4.53 -0.87 -2.70
CA TYR A 203 4.01 0.45 -2.99
C TYR A 203 4.23 1.37 -1.79
N THR A 204 5.30 2.17 -1.85
CA THR A 204 5.45 3.37 -1.01
C THR A 204 4.38 4.41 -1.35
N LEU A 205 4.21 5.42 -0.52
CA LEU A 205 3.23 6.49 -0.77
C LEU A 205 3.49 7.17 -2.11
N ASP A 206 4.74 7.55 -2.38
CA ASP A 206 5.13 8.20 -3.62
C ASP A 206 4.96 7.29 -4.83
N SER A 207 5.40 6.03 -4.74
CA SER A 207 5.25 5.08 -5.85
C SER A 207 3.78 4.77 -6.18
N MET A 208 2.90 4.77 -5.17
CA MET A 208 1.46 4.59 -5.38
C MET A 208 0.85 5.80 -6.09
N ILE A 209 1.29 7.01 -5.72
CA ILE A 209 0.91 8.26 -6.38
C ILE A 209 1.39 8.25 -7.83
N GLU A 210 2.65 7.92 -8.09
CA GLU A 210 3.23 7.83 -9.45
C GLU A 210 2.50 6.81 -10.31
N PHE A 211 2.34 5.57 -9.81
CA PHE A 211 1.61 4.51 -10.51
C PHE A 211 0.18 4.95 -10.87
N SER A 212 -0.51 5.59 -9.93
CA SER A 212 -1.89 6.04 -10.14
C SER A 212 -1.97 7.23 -11.08
N LYS A 213 -0.97 8.13 -11.10
CA LYS A 213 -0.87 9.22 -12.09
C LYS A 213 -0.73 8.65 -13.49
N GLU A 214 0.18 7.70 -13.70
CA GLU A 214 0.39 7.04 -15.01
C GLU A 214 -0.88 6.36 -15.52
N LYS A 215 -1.68 5.78 -14.63
CA LYS A 215 -2.96 5.14 -14.96
C LYS A 215 -4.14 6.11 -15.04
N GLY A 216 -3.98 7.36 -14.60
CA GLY A 216 -5.09 8.31 -14.47
C GLY A 216 -6.12 7.93 -13.39
N TRP A 217 -5.71 7.18 -12.37
CA TRP A 217 -6.56 6.67 -11.28
C TRP A 217 -6.39 7.46 -9.99
N CYS A 218 -7.40 7.39 -9.11
CA CYS A 218 -7.33 7.98 -7.78
C CYS A 218 -6.41 7.14 -6.86
N PRO A 219 -5.25 7.66 -6.41
CA PRO A 219 -4.29 6.84 -5.65
C PRO A 219 -4.83 6.34 -4.32
N TYR A 220 -5.69 7.12 -3.66
CA TYR A 220 -6.34 6.71 -2.42
C TYR A 220 -7.23 5.47 -2.62
N TYR A 221 -8.06 5.46 -3.67
CA TYR A 221 -8.94 4.32 -3.95
C TYR A 221 -8.17 3.13 -4.54
N THR A 222 -7.11 3.37 -5.32
CA THR A 222 -6.18 2.32 -5.75
C THR A 222 -5.54 1.63 -4.55
N ALA A 223 -4.96 2.38 -3.60
CA ALA A 223 -4.38 1.82 -2.37
C ALA A 223 -5.42 1.08 -1.52
N ARG A 224 -6.63 1.64 -1.42
CA ARG A 224 -7.75 1.01 -0.70
C ARG A 224 -8.18 -0.32 -1.32
N HIS A 225 -8.18 -0.42 -2.65
CA HIS A 225 -8.45 -1.68 -3.34
C HIS A 225 -7.30 -2.69 -3.15
N ALA A 226 -6.06 -2.22 -3.23
CA ALA A 226 -4.85 -3.04 -3.04
C ALA A 226 -4.80 -3.73 -1.67
N ILE A 227 -5.36 -3.13 -0.61
CA ILE A 227 -5.42 -3.71 0.75
C ILE A 227 -6.04 -5.12 0.78
N ASN A 228 -7.06 -5.37 -0.05
CA ASN A 228 -7.75 -6.66 -0.04
C ASN A 228 -6.82 -7.78 -0.54
N ILE A 229 -5.97 -7.47 -1.52
CA ILE A 229 -5.07 -8.41 -2.18
C ILE A 229 -3.63 -8.39 -1.64
N ALA A 230 -3.24 -7.37 -0.87
CA ALA A 230 -1.89 -7.23 -0.34
C ALA A 230 -1.56 -8.27 0.75
N ASN A 231 -0.32 -8.75 0.73
CA ASN A 231 0.25 -9.61 1.77
C ASN A 231 0.72 -8.79 2.97
N ILE A 232 1.17 -7.57 2.75
CA ILE A 232 1.69 -6.71 3.81
C ILE A 232 1.00 -5.36 3.73
N ILE A 233 0.41 -4.93 4.82
CA ILE A 233 -0.28 -3.65 4.91
C ILE A 233 0.37 -2.82 5.99
N VAL A 234 0.72 -1.58 5.68
CA VAL A 234 1.28 -0.63 6.66
C VAL A 234 0.23 0.46 6.94
N TYR A 235 -0.26 0.50 8.18
CA TYR A 235 -1.30 1.42 8.65
C TYR A 235 -0.80 2.36 9.74
N ASN A 236 -1.56 3.44 9.97
CA ASN A 236 -1.51 4.11 11.27
C ASN A 236 -2.41 3.35 12.28
N TYR A 237 -2.08 3.37 13.57
CA TYR A 237 -2.92 2.81 14.65
C TYR A 237 -4.39 3.23 14.57
N GLN A 238 -4.65 4.47 14.15
CA GLN A 238 -6.01 5.00 13.99
C GLN A 238 -6.86 4.22 12.98
N TYR A 239 -6.26 3.55 12.00
CA TYR A 239 -7.03 2.75 11.03
C TYR A 239 -7.41 1.36 11.54
N LEU A 240 -6.83 0.91 12.66
CA LEU A 240 -7.07 -0.42 13.21
C LEU A 240 -7.96 -0.39 14.47
N ILE A 241 -7.87 0.67 15.26
CA ILE A 241 -8.48 0.74 16.59
C ILE A 241 -9.71 1.67 16.63
N ASP A 242 -9.82 2.60 15.68
CA ASP A 242 -10.95 3.56 15.54
C ASP A 242 -12.00 3.02 14.58
#